data_AF-T0RJ15-F1
#
_entry.id   AF-T0RJ15-F1
#
_cell.length_a   1.000
_cell.length_b   1.000
_cell.length_c   1.000
_cell.angle_alpha   90.00
_cell.angle_beta   90.00
_cell.angle_gamma   90.00
#
_symmetry.space_group_name_H-M   'P 1'
#
loop_
_entity.id
_entity.type
_entity.pdbx_description
1 polymer ?
#
loop_
_entity_poly.entity_id
_entity_poly.type
_entity_poly.pdbx_seq_one_letter_code
_entity_poly.pdbx_strand_id
1 'polypeptide(L)'
;MDTEKNFELLQRICQIKKLRGLNLFLMLIVAYSCSRNVVLTDTKDTEAEWFNTDRNFSSVDYEGRTTIHQFFDPPVDFDINKNLVDVVVTTPANSPYHYELDMVSGQKVFNHAYCKESNVWTKEKNAIEYPPYHDAFIPKLLNQSKLPQRVIFFGADKAIAEQNPKHFSNIVKVRIISGVVEQYCKTYPCDTFSKWDSNILLIGVSQADPKYAEVRSFKDLVQVIDWPKSKAFLENGRGRILGEDNSFPAYKIYGQVLPTNALKFAVEKGHLFSTKELRTLRRSCESIYSELEESRKKMLNLEVDFPTYFLEFYRTKKDLFYACQEFVKGYEITADLNAHWYYEYLRAFFFLNKDNLVYDCAKREWMRNYRGPEGKLVYNQEKELAYCSSAQLNVAFEKAVTYLSTYRSKGSEFYEYIEYDSGSYGTAEKIYNWVKRTGKVQTCNKVVIDRPIFPEDIRWNYITGVKEESAEKVQVFKRKK
;
A
#
# COMPACT_ATOMS: atom_id res chain seq x y z
N MET A 1 -79.34 -11.13 -57.48
CA MET A 1 -78.53 -10.15 -56.72
C MET A 1 -78.40 -10.70 -55.31
N ASP A 2 -77.22 -10.56 -54.69
CA ASP A 2 -76.90 -10.93 -53.29
C ASP A 2 -76.26 -12.28 -52.98
N THR A 3 -75.22 -12.66 -53.74
CA THR A 3 -74.26 -13.69 -53.29
C THR A 3 -72.79 -13.24 -53.29
N GLU A 4 -72.46 -12.07 -53.84
CA GLU A 4 -71.07 -11.58 -53.91
C GLU A 4 -70.60 -10.76 -52.71
N LYS A 5 -71.51 -10.21 -51.89
CA LYS A 5 -71.12 -9.33 -50.76
C LYS A 5 -70.67 -10.06 -49.48
N ASN A 6 -70.89 -11.37 -49.36
CA ASN A 6 -70.56 -12.11 -48.13
C ASN A 6 -69.12 -12.67 -48.09
N PHE A 7 -68.42 -12.72 -49.23
CA PHE A 7 -67.07 -13.29 -49.28
C PHE A 7 -65.98 -12.28 -48.85
N GLU A 8 -66.16 -10.99 -49.13
CA GLU A 8 -65.20 -9.95 -48.72
C GLU A 8 -65.20 -9.67 -47.20
N LEU A 9 -66.33 -9.88 -46.52
CA LEU A 9 -66.43 -9.63 -45.08
C LEU A 9 -65.64 -10.67 -44.26
N LEU A 10 -65.63 -11.93 -44.71
CA LEU A 10 -64.93 -13.04 -44.05
C LEU A 10 -63.39 -12.94 -44.19
N GLN A 11 -62.90 -12.43 -45.32
CA GLN A 11 -61.45 -12.20 -45.52
C GLN A 11 -60.92 -11.07 -44.63
N ARG A 12 -61.70 -10.01 -44.38
CA ARG A 12 -61.31 -8.91 -43.49
C ARG A 12 -61.28 -9.33 -42.01
N ILE A 13 -62.19 -10.21 -41.57
CA ILE A 13 -62.24 -10.70 -40.17
C ILE A 13 -61.03 -11.62 -39.86
N CYS A 14 -60.54 -12.38 -40.83
CA CYS A 14 -59.36 -13.24 -40.64
C CYS A 14 -58.04 -12.46 -40.52
N GLN A 15 -57.89 -11.33 -41.22
CA GLN A 15 -56.68 -10.49 -41.10
C GLN A 15 -56.60 -9.74 -39.75
N ILE A 16 -57.74 -9.37 -39.17
CA ILE A 16 -57.79 -8.67 -37.86
C ILE A 16 -57.42 -9.62 -36.70
N LYS A 17 -57.72 -10.93 -36.81
CA LYS A 17 -57.30 -11.92 -35.79
C LYS A 17 -55.80 -12.21 -35.82
N LYS A 18 -55.16 -12.21 -37.00
CA LYS A 18 -53.69 -12.34 -37.12
C LYS A 18 -52.94 -11.12 -36.58
N LEU A 19 -53.48 -9.92 -36.73
CA LEU A 19 -52.86 -8.68 -36.23
C LEU A 19 -52.94 -8.56 -34.70
N ARG A 20 -54.02 -9.06 -34.07
CA ARG A 20 -54.13 -9.10 -32.60
C ARG A 20 -53.20 -10.14 -31.96
N GLY A 21 -52.98 -11.28 -32.59
CA GLY A 21 -52.01 -12.29 -32.13
C GLY A 21 -50.56 -11.78 -32.19
N LEU A 22 -50.20 -11.08 -33.28
CA LEU A 22 -48.85 -10.53 -33.45
C LEU A 22 -48.54 -9.42 -32.43
N ASN A 23 -49.51 -8.53 -32.15
CA ASN A 23 -49.35 -7.47 -31.14
C ASN A 23 -49.27 -8.02 -29.71
N LEU A 24 -50.00 -9.10 -29.38
CA LEU A 24 -49.88 -9.75 -28.07
C LEU A 24 -48.52 -10.45 -27.89
N PHE A 25 -48.00 -11.05 -28.96
CA PHE A 25 -46.67 -11.70 -28.96
C PHE A 25 -45.53 -10.69 -28.90
N LEU A 26 -45.63 -9.54 -29.60
CA LEU A 26 -44.67 -8.44 -29.48
C LEU A 26 -44.70 -7.81 -28.07
N MET A 27 -45.88 -7.60 -27.48
CA MET A 27 -46.00 -7.11 -26.09
C MET A 27 -45.41 -8.07 -25.06
N LEU A 28 -45.51 -9.40 -25.29
CA LEU A 28 -44.85 -10.41 -24.45
C LEU A 28 -43.32 -10.42 -24.60
N ILE A 29 -42.79 -10.16 -25.80
CA ILE A 29 -41.33 -10.04 -26.03
C ILE A 29 -40.77 -8.74 -25.41
N VAL A 30 -41.54 -7.65 -25.43
CA VAL A 30 -41.16 -6.39 -24.76
C VAL A 30 -41.28 -6.50 -23.23
N ALA A 31 -42.26 -7.25 -22.72
CA ALA A 31 -42.40 -7.52 -21.27
C ALA A 31 -41.36 -8.52 -20.73
N TYR A 32 -40.83 -9.43 -21.56
CA TYR A 32 -39.69 -10.29 -21.20
C TYR A 32 -38.34 -9.61 -21.36
N SER A 33 -38.28 -8.49 -22.10
CA SER A 33 -37.16 -7.56 -22.07
C SER A 33 -37.27 -6.65 -20.84
N CYS A 34 -37.41 -7.25 -19.66
CA CYS A 34 -36.91 -6.62 -18.44
C CYS A 34 -35.40 -6.50 -18.61
N SER A 35 -34.98 -5.43 -19.31
CA SER A 35 -33.69 -4.81 -19.11
C SER A 35 -33.52 -4.73 -17.60
N ARG A 36 -32.71 -5.64 -17.03
CA ARG A 36 -32.15 -5.44 -15.71
C ARG A 36 -31.42 -4.12 -15.86
N ASN A 37 -32.04 -3.05 -15.36
CA ASN A 37 -31.34 -1.80 -15.15
C ASN A 37 -30.16 -2.19 -14.28
N VAL A 38 -29.00 -2.33 -14.92
CA VAL A 38 -27.74 -2.43 -14.22
C VAL A 38 -27.69 -1.11 -13.50
N VAL A 39 -27.92 -1.16 -12.18
CA VAL A 39 -27.69 -0.02 -11.32
C VAL A 39 -26.18 0.18 -11.41
N LEU A 40 -25.76 0.98 -12.40
CA LEU A 40 -24.45 1.59 -12.40
C LEU A 40 -24.42 2.37 -11.10
N THR A 41 -23.65 1.85 -10.14
CA THR A 41 -23.30 2.59 -8.95
C THR A 41 -22.69 3.90 -9.43
N ASP A 42 -23.29 5.04 -9.07
CA ASP A 42 -22.70 6.36 -9.31
C ASP A 42 -21.25 6.33 -8.83
N THR A 43 -20.32 6.22 -9.77
CA THR A 43 -18.90 6.36 -9.49
C THR A 43 -18.69 7.84 -9.20
N LYS A 44 -18.38 8.17 -7.94
CA LYS A 44 -17.97 9.53 -7.60
C LYS A 44 -16.53 9.71 -8.06
N ASP A 45 -16.32 10.63 -9.00
CA ASP A 45 -14.98 11.07 -9.34
C ASP A 45 -14.32 11.68 -8.10
N THR A 46 -13.05 11.33 -7.90
CA THR A 46 -12.26 11.83 -6.76
C THR A 46 -11.36 12.96 -7.25
N GLU A 47 -11.49 14.13 -6.64
CA GLU A 47 -10.61 15.27 -6.90
C GLU A 47 -9.24 15.08 -6.25
N ALA A 48 -8.16 15.42 -6.95
CA ALA A 48 -6.79 15.34 -6.46
C ALA A 48 -6.48 16.53 -5.54
N GLU A 49 -6.80 16.44 -4.25
CA GLU A 49 -6.51 17.51 -3.27
C GLU A 49 -5.13 17.34 -2.60
N TRP A 50 -4.73 16.11 -2.29
CA TRP A 50 -3.57 15.81 -1.45
C TRP A 50 -2.26 16.33 -2.04
N PHE A 51 -2.05 16.12 -3.34
CA PHE A 51 -0.86 16.58 -4.06
C PHE A 51 -1.05 17.94 -4.74
N ASN A 52 -2.21 18.58 -4.56
CA ASN A 52 -2.43 19.95 -5.03
C ASN A 52 -1.85 20.93 -4.01
N THR A 53 -0.55 21.21 -4.16
CA THR A 53 0.27 22.01 -3.25
C THR A 53 1.41 22.69 -4.03
N ASP A 54 2.40 23.25 -3.33
CA ASP A 54 3.60 23.82 -3.94
C ASP A 54 4.29 22.83 -4.89
N ARG A 55 4.88 23.33 -5.99
CA ARG A 55 5.52 22.52 -7.02
C ARG A 55 6.59 21.59 -6.46
N ASN A 56 7.26 21.98 -5.38
CA ASN A 56 8.28 21.16 -4.73
C ASN A 56 7.74 19.89 -4.08
N PHE A 57 6.43 19.83 -3.78
CA PHE A 57 5.79 18.69 -3.10
C PHE A 57 4.61 18.12 -3.89
N SER A 58 4.27 18.72 -5.03
CA SER A 58 3.24 18.21 -5.94
C SER A 58 3.67 16.92 -6.63
N SER A 59 2.73 16.03 -6.90
CA SER A 59 2.95 14.82 -7.70
C SER A 59 2.08 14.89 -8.95
N VAL A 60 2.68 14.73 -10.12
CA VAL A 60 1.99 14.86 -11.41
C VAL A 60 2.22 13.65 -12.32
N ASP A 61 1.20 13.28 -13.09
CA ASP A 61 1.26 12.19 -14.06
C ASP A 61 2.12 12.56 -15.29
N TYR A 62 2.11 11.75 -16.35
CA TYR A 62 2.85 12.04 -17.58
C TYR A 62 2.25 13.20 -18.40
N GLU A 63 0.98 13.53 -18.17
CA GLU A 63 0.28 14.65 -18.80
C GLU A 63 0.44 15.95 -18.00
N GLY A 64 1.12 15.90 -16.84
CA GLY A 64 1.33 17.04 -15.95
C GLY A 64 0.12 17.33 -15.06
N ARG A 65 -0.86 16.42 -14.97
CA ARG A 65 -2.01 16.56 -14.07
C ARG A 65 -1.64 16.05 -12.68
N THR A 66 -2.10 16.75 -11.65
CA THR A 66 -1.93 16.32 -10.26
C THR A 66 -2.51 14.92 -10.06
N THR A 67 -1.71 14.00 -9.54
CA THR A 67 -2.14 12.64 -9.22
C THR A 67 -3.02 12.63 -7.98
N ILE A 68 -3.98 11.72 -7.92
CA ILE A 68 -4.75 11.47 -6.69
C ILE A 68 -3.92 10.68 -5.68
N HIS A 69 -4.13 10.90 -4.38
CA HIS A 69 -3.69 10.00 -3.34
C HIS A 69 -4.83 9.04 -2.97
N GLN A 70 -4.75 7.78 -3.40
CA GLN A 70 -5.87 6.82 -3.30
C GLN A 70 -6.33 6.53 -1.87
N PHE A 71 -5.54 6.88 -0.85
CA PHE A 71 -5.95 6.76 0.54
C PHE A 71 -6.48 8.05 1.18
N PHE A 72 -6.06 9.24 0.70
CA PHE A 72 -6.35 10.51 1.38
C PHE A 72 -7.36 11.37 0.62
N ASP A 73 -7.46 11.24 -0.70
CA ASP A 73 -8.39 12.03 -1.50
C ASP A 73 -9.81 11.46 -1.49
N PRO A 74 -10.02 10.13 -1.67
CA PRO A 74 -11.37 9.59 -1.78
C PRO A 74 -12.28 10.00 -0.62
N PRO A 75 -13.53 10.42 -0.88
CA PRO A 75 -14.53 10.52 0.16
C PRO A 75 -14.75 9.15 0.79
N VAL A 76 -15.12 9.15 2.07
CA VAL A 76 -15.40 7.91 2.79
C VAL A 76 -16.71 8.07 3.52
N ASP A 77 -17.70 7.29 3.10
CA ASP A 77 -18.96 7.15 3.82
C ASP A 77 -18.92 5.89 4.69
N PHE A 78 -19.30 6.06 5.96
CA PHE A 78 -19.39 4.99 6.95
C PHE A 78 -20.80 4.98 7.54
N ASP A 79 -21.56 3.94 7.22
CA ASP A 79 -22.81 3.65 7.92
C ASP A 79 -22.61 2.40 8.78
N ILE A 80 -22.15 2.61 10.02
CA ILE A 80 -21.90 1.52 10.99
C ILE A 80 -23.18 0.74 11.27
N ASN A 81 -24.35 1.40 11.30
CA ASN A 81 -25.62 0.76 11.59
C ASN A 81 -26.06 -0.16 10.46
N LYS A 82 -25.81 0.23 9.21
CA LYS A 82 -26.08 -0.60 8.02
C LYS A 82 -24.89 -1.49 7.62
N ASN A 83 -23.78 -1.40 8.34
CA ASN A 83 -22.50 -2.02 8.00
C ASN A 83 -22.05 -1.70 6.56
N LEU A 84 -22.30 -0.48 6.07
CA LEU A 84 -21.89 -0.05 4.74
C LEU A 84 -20.65 0.81 4.83
N VAL A 85 -19.71 0.56 3.92
CA VAL A 85 -18.48 1.33 3.82
C VAL A 85 -18.04 1.48 2.37
N ASP A 86 -17.47 2.63 2.06
CA ASP A 86 -16.81 2.90 0.80
C ASP A 86 -15.38 2.36 0.83
N VAL A 87 -15.00 1.57 -0.18
CA VAL A 87 -13.66 0.96 -0.28
C VAL A 87 -13.01 1.28 -1.62
N VAL A 88 -11.67 1.34 -1.62
CA VAL A 88 -10.88 1.44 -2.84
C VAL A 88 -10.20 0.10 -3.10
N VAL A 89 -10.46 -0.46 -4.28
CA VAL A 89 -9.92 -1.76 -4.71
C VAL A 89 -8.41 -1.64 -4.95
N THR A 90 -7.60 -2.52 -4.38
CA THR A 90 -6.17 -2.65 -4.70
C THR A 90 -5.94 -3.73 -5.75
N THR A 91 -6.41 -4.95 -5.47
CA THR A 91 -6.24 -6.12 -6.34
C THR A 91 -7.60 -6.69 -6.71
N PRO A 92 -7.99 -6.68 -7.99
CA PRO A 92 -9.24 -7.30 -8.43
C PRO A 92 -9.26 -8.82 -8.23
N ALA A 93 -10.46 -9.37 -8.05
CA ALA A 93 -10.71 -10.80 -8.07
C ALA A 93 -10.22 -11.43 -9.38
N ASN A 94 -9.63 -12.61 -9.26
CA ASN A 94 -8.99 -13.37 -10.33
C ASN A 94 -7.83 -12.62 -11.04
N SER A 95 -7.31 -11.53 -10.46
CA SER A 95 -6.12 -10.87 -10.98
C SER A 95 -4.93 -11.85 -10.95
N PRO A 96 -4.11 -11.90 -12.01
CA PRO A 96 -2.84 -12.63 -11.99
C PRO A 96 -1.73 -11.88 -11.25
N TYR A 97 -1.97 -10.65 -10.81
CA TYR A 97 -0.99 -9.80 -10.15
C TYR A 97 -1.51 -9.30 -8.80
N HIS A 98 -0.61 -9.22 -7.82
CA HIS A 98 -0.86 -8.59 -6.52
C HIS A 98 -0.39 -7.14 -6.56
N TYR A 99 -1.27 -6.22 -6.15
CA TYR A 99 -0.96 -4.80 -5.99
C TYR A 99 -1.12 -4.40 -4.53
N GLU A 100 -0.24 -3.51 -4.07
CA GLU A 100 -0.34 -2.90 -2.75
C GLU A 100 -0.38 -1.38 -2.89
N LEU A 101 -0.96 -0.71 -1.90
CA LEU A 101 -0.93 0.74 -1.82
C LEU A 101 0.39 1.17 -1.18
N ASP A 102 1.16 2.00 -1.88
CA ASP A 102 2.24 2.76 -1.26
C ASP A 102 1.66 4.00 -0.57
N MET A 103 1.78 4.07 0.75
CA MET A 103 1.14 5.08 1.58
C MET A 103 1.67 6.50 1.38
N VAL A 104 2.87 6.65 0.83
CA VAL A 104 3.53 7.96 0.68
C VAL A 104 3.22 8.55 -0.70
N SER A 105 3.32 7.77 -1.77
CA SER A 105 2.90 8.20 -3.11
C SER A 105 1.38 8.16 -3.30
N GLY A 106 0.66 7.39 -2.48
CA GLY A 106 -0.77 7.14 -2.63
C GLY A 106 -1.12 6.31 -3.85
N GLN A 107 -0.14 5.71 -4.52
CA GLN A 107 -0.31 4.93 -5.73
C GLN A 107 -0.30 3.43 -5.44
N LYS A 108 -0.92 2.68 -6.34
CA LYS A 108 -0.78 1.22 -6.36
C LYS A 108 0.58 0.88 -6.94
N VAL A 109 1.22 -0.09 -6.32
CA VAL A 109 2.52 -0.61 -6.71
C VAL A 109 2.39 -2.11 -6.90
N PHE A 110 2.85 -2.60 -8.05
CA PHE A 110 3.01 -4.02 -8.27
C PHE A 110 3.91 -4.64 -7.19
N ASN A 111 3.44 -5.75 -6.63
CA ASN A 111 4.18 -6.50 -5.63
C ASN A 111 4.74 -7.80 -6.21
N HIS A 112 3.88 -8.66 -6.76
CA HIS A 112 4.31 -9.89 -7.44
C HIS A 112 3.23 -10.40 -8.40
N ALA A 113 3.63 -11.24 -9.35
CA ALA A 113 2.70 -12.08 -10.09
C ALA A 113 2.34 -13.30 -9.25
N TYR A 114 1.05 -13.58 -9.14
CA TYR A 114 0.60 -14.81 -8.51
C TYR A 114 0.95 -16.01 -9.38
N CYS A 115 1.09 -17.15 -8.71
CA CYS A 115 1.28 -18.43 -9.35
C CYS A 115 0.54 -19.52 -8.58
N LYS A 116 0.58 -20.71 -9.16
CA LYS A 116 0.01 -21.91 -8.57
C LYS A 116 0.79 -22.35 -7.32
N GLU A 117 0.15 -22.25 -6.16
CA GLU A 117 0.71 -22.57 -4.85
C GLU A 117 -0.09 -23.70 -4.18
N SER A 118 0.58 -24.53 -3.38
CA SER A 118 -0.09 -25.48 -2.47
C SER A 118 -0.39 -24.82 -1.13
N ASN A 119 -1.52 -25.17 -0.52
CA ASN A 119 -1.84 -24.71 0.83
C ASN A 119 -0.88 -25.34 1.87
N VAL A 120 -0.09 -24.52 2.55
CA VAL A 120 0.88 -24.99 3.57
C VAL A 120 0.23 -25.53 4.84
N TRP A 121 -1.03 -25.14 5.11
CA TRP A 121 -1.75 -25.52 6.32
C TRP A 121 -2.46 -26.87 6.22
N THR A 122 -2.61 -27.43 5.01
CA THR A 122 -3.36 -28.67 4.78
C THR A 122 -2.52 -29.69 4.02
N LYS A 123 -2.77 -30.99 4.28
CA LYS A 123 -2.13 -32.07 3.50
C LYS A 123 -2.61 -32.11 2.04
N GLU A 124 -3.80 -31.59 1.78
CA GLU A 124 -4.37 -31.49 0.43
C GLU A 124 -3.63 -30.44 -0.39
N LYS A 125 -3.08 -30.88 -1.52
CA LYS A 125 -2.36 -30.02 -2.48
C LYS A 125 -3.32 -29.33 -3.46
N ASN A 126 -4.52 -28.96 -3.01
CA ASN A 126 -5.40 -28.16 -3.85
C ASN A 126 -4.66 -26.87 -4.18
N ALA A 127 -4.51 -26.64 -5.48
CA ALA A 127 -3.74 -25.54 -5.96
C ALA A 127 -4.57 -24.25 -5.92
N ILE A 128 -4.03 -23.25 -5.25
CA ILE A 128 -4.53 -21.89 -5.24
C ILE A 128 -3.69 -21.07 -6.21
N GLU A 129 -4.31 -20.20 -6.99
CA GLU A 129 -3.61 -19.47 -8.06
C GLU A 129 -3.98 -18.00 -8.03
N TYR A 130 -5.27 -17.67 -8.07
CA TYR A 130 -5.75 -16.28 -8.08
C TYR A 130 -6.73 -16.01 -6.93
N PRO A 131 -6.83 -14.75 -6.46
CA PRO A 131 -7.74 -14.40 -5.37
C PRO A 131 -9.19 -14.56 -5.83
N PRO A 132 -10.04 -15.31 -5.11
CA PRO A 132 -11.46 -15.43 -5.46
C PRO A 132 -12.31 -14.23 -4.99
N TYR A 133 -11.67 -13.15 -4.56
CA TYR A 133 -12.26 -11.92 -4.00
C TYR A 133 -11.43 -10.72 -4.44
N HIS A 134 -11.99 -9.52 -4.29
CA HIS A 134 -11.25 -8.26 -4.46
C HIS A 134 -10.58 -7.89 -3.14
N ASP A 135 -9.28 -7.59 -3.16
CA ASP A 135 -8.60 -6.89 -2.06
C ASP A 135 -8.86 -5.39 -2.18
N ALA A 136 -9.15 -4.77 -1.05
CA ALA A 136 -9.41 -3.34 -0.95
C ALA A 136 -8.99 -2.79 0.42
N PHE A 137 -9.04 -1.48 0.54
CA PHE A 137 -8.92 -0.79 1.82
C PHE A 137 -10.01 0.27 1.97
N ILE A 138 -10.27 0.65 3.22
CA ILE A 138 -11.12 1.80 3.53
C ILE A 138 -10.24 3.06 3.50
N PRO A 139 -10.51 4.05 2.64
CA PRO A 139 -9.68 5.25 2.60
C PRO A 139 -9.71 5.98 3.94
N LYS A 140 -8.65 6.73 4.25
CA LYS A 140 -8.48 7.51 5.50
C LYS A 140 -8.49 6.71 6.79
N LEU A 141 -8.71 5.39 6.77
CA LEU A 141 -8.76 4.55 7.96
C LEU A 141 -7.53 3.65 8.04
N LEU A 142 -6.67 3.90 9.02
CA LEU A 142 -5.61 2.98 9.41
C LEU A 142 -6.12 1.95 10.40
N ASN A 143 -5.52 0.77 10.44
CA ASN A 143 -5.72 -0.25 11.47
C ASN A 143 -4.77 -0.02 12.67
N GLN A 144 -4.82 -0.90 13.67
CA GLN A 144 -3.95 -0.79 14.86
C GLN A 144 -2.44 -0.90 14.56
N SER A 145 -2.06 -1.46 13.42
CA SER A 145 -0.68 -1.54 12.94
C SER A 145 -0.27 -0.34 12.07
N LYS A 146 -1.10 0.71 12.01
CA LYS A 146 -0.89 1.92 11.18
C LYS A 146 -0.80 1.64 9.68
N LEU A 147 -1.46 0.58 9.22
CA LEU A 147 -1.60 0.25 7.80
C LEU A 147 -3.05 0.52 7.37
N PRO A 148 -3.34 0.73 6.07
CA PRO A 148 -4.72 0.83 5.58
C PRO A 148 -5.59 -0.32 6.09
N GLN A 149 -6.78 0.00 6.61
CA GLN A 149 -7.70 -1.01 7.07
C GLN A 149 -8.20 -1.83 5.88
N ARG A 150 -7.73 -3.09 5.81
CA ARG A 150 -8.04 -4.00 4.72
C ARG A 150 -9.48 -4.49 4.78
N VAL A 151 -10.03 -4.68 3.58
CA VAL A 151 -11.32 -5.31 3.29
C VAL A 151 -11.11 -6.30 2.15
N ILE A 152 -11.65 -7.50 2.29
CA ILE A 152 -11.91 -8.35 1.13
C ILE A 152 -13.40 -8.35 0.84
N PHE A 153 -13.76 -8.34 -0.44
CA PHE A 153 -15.18 -8.41 -0.80
C PHE A 153 -15.44 -9.20 -2.08
N PHE A 154 -16.68 -9.66 -2.20
CA PHE A 154 -17.16 -10.44 -3.34
C PHE A 154 -18.20 -9.66 -4.16
N GLY A 155 -18.19 -9.87 -5.48
CA GLY A 155 -19.09 -9.23 -6.44
C GLY A 155 -18.55 -7.94 -7.05
N ALA A 156 -19.36 -7.27 -7.86
CA ALA A 156 -19.01 -6.09 -8.67
C ALA A 156 -17.94 -6.34 -9.76
N ASP A 157 -17.74 -7.60 -10.15
CA ASP A 157 -16.70 -7.99 -11.13
C ASP A 157 -16.83 -7.21 -12.45
N LYS A 158 -18.06 -7.05 -12.97
CA LYS A 158 -18.31 -6.29 -14.20
C LYS A 158 -17.94 -4.83 -14.06
N ALA A 159 -18.41 -4.18 -12.99
CA ALA A 159 -18.14 -2.77 -12.74
C ALA A 159 -16.63 -2.51 -12.61
N ILE A 160 -15.90 -3.42 -11.96
CA ILE A 160 -14.44 -3.31 -11.78
C ILE A 160 -13.69 -3.62 -13.09
N ALA A 161 -14.15 -4.59 -13.88
CA ALA A 161 -13.50 -4.99 -15.13
C ALA A 161 -13.70 -3.98 -16.28
N GLU A 162 -14.85 -3.30 -16.31
CA GLU A 162 -15.17 -2.27 -17.31
C GLU A 162 -14.40 -0.96 -17.09
N GLN A 163 -13.74 -0.81 -15.95
CA GLN A 163 -12.99 0.39 -15.59
C GLN A 163 -11.58 0.39 -16.19
N ASN A 164 -11.12 1.58 -16.60
CA ASN A 164 -9.77 1.76 -17.12
C ASN A 164 -8.74 1.39 -16.02
N PRO A 165 -7.85 0.42 -16.26
CA PRO A 165 -6.90 -0.01 -15.24
C PRO A 165 -5.91 1.06 -14.77
N LYS A 166 -5.81 2.15 -15.52
CA LYS A 166 -4.91 3.27 -15.23
C LYS A 166 -5.53 4.33 -14.32
N HIS A 167 -6.85 4.34 -14.10
CA HIS A 167 -7.55 5.36 -13.30
C HIS A 167 -8.30 4.75 -12.12
N PHE A 168 -7.62 3.83 -11.43
CA PHE A 168 -7.96 3.12 -10.19
C PHE A 168 -8.54 3.90 -8.98
N SER A 169 -9.21 5.04 -9.12
CA SER A 169 -9.86 5.79 -8.03
C SER A 169 -11.22 5.21 -7.61
N ASN A 170 -11.49 3.95 -7.91
CA ASN A 170 -12.85 3.45 -7.90
C ASN A 170 -13.29 3.06 -6.50
N ILE A 171 -14.20 3.89 -6.00
CA ILE A 171 -14.88 3.70 -4.74
C ILE A 171 -16.03 2.74 -4.96
N VAL A 172 -16.01 1.60 -4.28
CA VAL A 172 -17.09 0.62 -4.30
C VAL A 172 -17.77 0.63 -2.94
N LYS A 173 -19.10 0.73 -2.93
CA LYS A 173 -19.88 0.61 -1.70
C LYS A 173 -20.07 -0.86 -1.34
N VAL A 174 -19.55 -1.25 -0.18
CA VAL A 174 -19.51 -2.64 0.29
C VAL A 174 -20.29 -2.77 1.59
N ARG A 175 -21.10 -3.83 1.69
CA ARG A 175 -21.71 -4.24 2.96
C ARG A 175 -20.79 -5.21 3.67
N ILE A 176 -20.30 -4.83 4.86
CA ILE A 176 -19.54 -5.69 5.75
C ILE A 176 -20.49 -6.72 6.36
N ILE A 177 -20.13 -8.00 6.21
CA ILE A 177 -20.92 -9.16 6.65
C ILE A 177 -20.21 -9.96 7.75
N SER A 178 -18.91 -9.74 7.94
CA SER A 178 -18.11 -10.32 9.02
C SER A 178 -16.77 -9.61 9.16
N GLY A 179 -16.07 -9.84 10.26
CA GLY A 179 -14.61 -9.72 10.34
C GLY A 179 -13.96 -11.05 10.71
N VAL A 180 -12.66 -11.18 10.43
CA VAL A 180 -11.80 -12.29 10.88
C VAL A 180 -10.48 -11.72 11.40
N VAL A 181 -9.76 -12.50 12.21
CA VAL A 181 -8.42 -12.11 12.66
C VAL A 181 -7.39 -12.65 11.66
N GLU A 182 -6.66 -11.74 11.04
CA GLU A 182 -5.47 -12.03 10.25
C GLU A 182 -4.24 -11.90 11.14
N GLN A 183 -3.45 -12.97 11.18
CA GLN A 183 -2.16 -13.02 11.85
C GLN A 183 -1.04 -13.04 10.82
N TYR A 184 -0.03 -12.19 11.03
CA TYR A 184 1.16 -12.09 10.20
C TYR A 184 2.44 -12.40 10.99
N CYS A 185 3.27 -13.27 10.44
CA CYS A 185 4.58 -13.61 10.99
C CYS A 185 5.67 -12.81 10.25
N LYS A 186 6.13 -11.72 10.88
CA LYS A 186 7.20 -10.89 10.33
C LYS A 186 8.51 -11.67 10.18
N THR A 187 8.90 -12.38 11.25
CA THR A 187 10.15 -13.15 11.33
C THR A 187 9.88 -14.53 11.92
N TYR A 188 10.20 -15.58 11.19
CA TYR A 188 10.08 -16.97 11.67
C TYR A 188 11.18 -17.31 12.70
N PRO A 189 10.89 -18.16 13.72
CA PRO A 189 9.62 -18.80 14.04
C PRO A 189 8.65 -17.95 14.86
N CYS A 190 7.37 -17.97 14.47
CA CYS A 190 6.24 -17.44 15.26
C CYS A 190 5.54 -18.58 16.02
N ASP A 191 6.26 -19.17 16.97
CA ASP A 191 5.83 -20.29 17.83
C ASP A 191 4.87 -19.86 18.96
N THR A 192 4.90 -18.60 19.38
CA THR A 192 4.00 -18.03 20.41
C THR A 192 3.04 -17.00 19.82
N PHE A 193 1.85 -16.86 20.41
CA PHE A 193 0.86 -15.86 19.98
C PHE A 193 1.40 -14.42 19.98
N SER A 194 2.29 -14.07 20.91
CA SER A 194 2.90 -12.75 21.02
C SER A 194 3.85 -12.39 19.87
N LYS A 195 4.28 -13.38 19.07
CA LYS A 195 5.13 -13.16 17.89
C LYS A 195 4.32 -12.93 16.60
N TRP A 196 2.99 -13.08 16.66
CA TRP A 196 2.10 -12.83 15.54
C TRP A 196 1.50 -11.43 15.63
N ASP A 197 1.73 -10.62 14.60
CA ASP A 197 1.05 -9.34 14.45
C ASP A 197 -0.40 -9.61 14.02
N SER A 198 -1.36 -9.18 14.83
CA SER A 198 -2.78 -9.50 14.63
C SER A 198 -3.56 -8.27 14.20
N ASN A 199 -4.28 -8.38 13.08
CA ASN A 199 -5.14 -7.33 12.51
C ASN A 199 -6.53 -7.87 12.23
N ILE A 200 -7.54 -6.99 12.28
CA ILE A 200 -8.87 -7.36 11.80
C ILE A 200 -8.92 -7.22 10.28
N LEU A 201 -9.38 -8.26 9.62
CA LEU A 201 -9.71 -8.24 8.19
C LEU A 201 -11.23 -8.20 8.07
N LEU A 202 -11.75 -7.17 7.41
CA LEU A 202 -13.18 -7.05 7.15
C LEU A 202 -13.55 -7.85 5.91
N ILE A 203 -14.71 -8.51 5.97
CA ILE A 203 -15.26 -9.31 4.87
C ILE A 203 -16.58 -8.69 4.46
N GLY A 204 -16.72 -8.40 3.17
CA GLY A 204 -17.90 -7.74 2.63
C GLY A 204 -18.43 -8.35 1.33
N VAL A 205 -19.54 -7.79 0.87
CA VAL A 205 -20.11 -8.06 -0.46
C VAL A 205 -20.53 -6.74 -1.11
N SER A 206 -20.41 -6.64 -2.43
CA SER A 206 -20.96 -5.51 -3.16
C SER A 206 -22.48 -5.57 -3.18
N GLN A 207 -23.13 -4.43 -2.93
CA GLN A 207 -24.59 -4.31 -3.02
C GLN A 207 -25.09 -4.26 -4.47
N ALA A 208 -24.21 -3.95 -5.42
CA ALA A 208 -24.56 -3.81 -6.83
C ALA A 208 -24.74 -5.18 -7.52
N ASP A 209 -24.20 -6.24 -6.93
CA ASP A 209 -24.24 -7.58 -7.51
C ASP A 209 -25.48 -8.36 -7.02
N PRO A 210 -26.42 -8.71 -7.93
CA PRO A 210 -27.62 -9.46 -7.56
C PRO A 210 -27.33 -10.79 -6.88
N LYS A 211 -26.17 -11.43 -7.16
CA LYS A 211 -25.77 -12.69 -6.52
C LYS A 211 -25.64 -12.55 -5.00
N TYR A 212 -25.27 -11.36 -4.52
CA TYR A 212 -25.04 -11.08 -3.11
C TYR A 212 -26.13 -10.21 -2.47
N ALA A 213 -27.22 -9.94 -3.21
CA ALA A 213 -28.31 -9.07 -2.77
C ALA A 213 -28.93 -9.51 -1.44
N GLU A 214 -29.00 -10.81 -1.17
CA GLU A 214 -29.57 -11.41 0.06
C GLU A 214 -28.54 -11.83 1.11
N VAL A 215 -27.24 -11.67 0.84
CA VAL A 215 -26.20 -12.03 1.82
C VAL A 215 -26.18 -10.98 2.93
N ARG A 216 -26.47 -11.40 4.17
CA ARG A 216 -26.50 -10.54 5.37
C ARG A 216 -25.55 -11.00 6.45
N SER A 217 -25.13 -12.26 6.42
CA SER A 217 -24.22 -12.85 7.39
C SER A 217 -23.12 -13.64 6.69
N PHE A 218 -22.07 -13.95 7.45
CA PHE A 218 -21.03 -14.87 6.99
C PHE A 218 -21.58 -16.26 6.64
N LYS A 219 -22.62 -16.74 7.37
CA LYS A 219 -23.27 -18.02 7.08
C LYS A 219 -23.91 -18.02 5.69
N ASP A 220 -24.55 -16.91 5.31
CA ASP A 220 -25.15 -16.78 3.97
C ASP A 220 -24.06 -16.72 2.90
N LEU A 221 -22.95 -16.01 3.20
CA LEU A 221 -21.82 -15.91 2.29
C LEU A 221 -21.25 -17.29 1.96
N VAL A 222 -20.94 -18.12 2.96
CA VAL A 222 -20.32 -19.44 2.73
C VAL A 222 -21.23 -20.41 1.94
N GLN A 223 -22.52 -20.11 1.79
CA GLN A 223 -23.43 -20.89 0.93
C GLN A 223 -23.28 -20.53 -0.55
N VAL A 224 -22.76 -19.34 -0.88
CA VAL A 224 -22.67 -18.81 -2.25
C VAL A 224 -21.24 -18.66 -2.77
N ILE A 225 -20.23 -18.92 -1.93
CA ILE A 225 -18.82 -18.92 -2.30
C ILE A 225 -18.10 -20.16 -1.76
N ASP A 226 -16.94 -20.46 -2.36
CA ASP A 226 -15.96 -21.40 -1.82
C ASP A 226 -15.07 -20.69 -0.78
N TRP A 227 -15.55 -20.66 0.48
CA TRP A 227 -14.78 -20.09 1.58
C TRP A 227 -13.48 -20.85 1.88
N PRO A 228 -13.43 -22.20 1.87
CA PRO A 228 -12.17 -22.93 2.02
C PRO A 228 -11.09 -22.49 1.03
N LYS A 229 -11.44 -22.31 -0.25
CA LYS A 229 -10.51 -21.77 -1.25
C LYS A 229 -10.09 -20.33 -0.95
N SER A 230 -11.04 -19.48 -0.54
CA SER A 230 -10.77 -18.08 -0.19
C SER A 230 -9.81 -17.97 1.00
N LYS A 231 -10.05 -18.77 2.04
CA LYS A 231 -9.17 -18.86 3.22
C LYS A 231 -7.79 -19.39 2.85
N ALA A 232 -7.72 -20.47 2.06
CA ALA A 232 -6.45 -21.00 1.59
C ALA A 232 -5.65 -19.92 0.82
N PHE A 233 -6.31 -19.12 -0.02
CA PHE A 233 -5.66 -18.02 -0.71
C PHE A 233 -5.20 -16.92 0.24
N LEU A 234 -6.01 -16.49 1.21
CA LEU A 234 -5.61 -15.50 2.23
C LEU A 234 -4.31 -15.91 2.98
N GLU A 235 -4.19 -17.20 3.29
CA GLU A 235 -3.09 -17.72 4.11
C GLU A 235 -1.79 -17.97 3.34
N ASN A 236 -1.83 -17.98 1.99
CA ASN A 236 -0.71 -18.44 1.16
C ASN A 236 -0.43 -17.54 -0.05
N GLY A 237 -1.45 -16.88 -0.60
CA GLY A 237 -1.38 -16.12 -1.85
C GLY A 237 -0.39 -14.96 -1.79
N ARG A 238 -0.21 -14.34 -0.62
CA ARG A 238 0.76 -13.25 -0.38
C ARG A 238 2.19 -13.72 -0.11
N GLY A 239 2.46 -15.00 -0.33
CA GLY A 239 3.77 -15.61 -0.12
C GLY A 239 3.98 -16.12 1.31
N ARG A 240 5.14 -16.72 1.49
CA ARG A 240 5.55 -17.45 2.68
C ARG A 240 7.02 -17.20 2.99
N ILE A 241 7.51 -17.72 4.11
CA ILE A 241 8.93 -17.67 4.46
C ILE A 241 9.58 -18.92 3.88
N LEU A 242 10.55 -18.76 2.99
CA LEU A 242 11.31 -19.88 2.42
C LEU A 242 12.55 -20.15 3.27
N GLY A 243 12.74 -21.40 3.65
CA GLY A 243 14.03 -21.96 4.06
C GLY A 243 14.66 -22.77 2.91
N GLU A 244 15.80 -23.40 3.17
CA GLU A 244 16.53 -24.19 2.15
C GLU A 244 15.65 -25.34 1.59
N ASP A 245 15.08 -26.16 2.48
CA ASP A 245 14.27 -27.32 2.08
C ASP A 245 12.78 -27.19 2.46
N ASN A 246 12.43 -26.17 3.23
CA ASN A 246 11.09 -26.03 3.81
C ASN A 246 10.49 -24.66 3.52
N SER A 247 9.17 -24.58 3.61
CA SER A 247 8.45 -23.31 3.54
C SER A 247 7.49 -23.16 4.71
N PHE A 248 7.51 -22.00 5.34
CA PHE A 248 6.75 -21.75 6.57
C PHE A 248 5.67 -20.71 6.32
N PRO A 249 4.46 -20.89 6.89
CA PRO A 249 3.37 -19.94 6.71
C PRO A 249 3.75 -18.56 7.25
N ALA A 250 3.40 -17.52 6.48
CA ALA A 250 3.52 -16.13 6.92
C ALA A 250 2.18 -15.56 7.39
N TYR A 251 1.06 -16.13 6.94
CA TYR A 251 -0.28 -15.64 7.21
C TYR A 251 -1.18 -16.73 7.78
N LYS A 252 -2.06 -16.35 8.69
CA LYS A 252 -3.05 -17.24 9.31
C LYS A 252 -4.36 -16.51 9.51
N ILE A 253 -5.48 -17.15 9.16
CA ILE A 253 -6.82 -16.59 9.35
C ILE A 253 -7.58 -17.45 10.36
N TYR A 254 -8.09 -16.81 11.41
CA TYR A 254 -8.91 -17.50 12.41
C TYR A 254 -9.91 -16.57 13.09
N GLY A 255 -10.84 -17.20 13.82
CA GLY A 255 -11.91 -16.49 14.49
C GLY A 255 -12.93 -15.91 13.51
N GLN A 256 -14.05 -15.50 14.07
CA GLN A 256 -15.09 -14.77 13.35
C GLN A 256 -15.62 -13.69 14.28
N VAL A 257 -15.73 -12.48 13.76
CA VAL A 257 -16.26 -11.31 14.46
C VAL A 257 -17.53 -10.88 13.74
N LEU A 258 -18.58 -10.59 14.52
CA LEU A 258 -19.84 -10.07 13.96
C LEU A 258 -19.59 -8.76 13.21
N PRO A 259 -20.29 -8.49 12.09
CA PRO A 259 -19.98 -7.38 11.19
C PRO A 259 -19.92 -6.02 11.90
N THR A 260 -20.92 -5.69 12.71
CA THR A 260 -20.95 -4.40 13.45
C THR A 260 -19.81 -4.28 14.45
N ASN A 261 -19.45 -5.37 15.15
CA ASN A 261 -18.33 -5.36 16.10
C ASN A 261 -16.99 -5.25 15.37
N ALA A 262 -16.86 -5.89 14.21
CA ALA A 262 -15.64 -5.84 13.42
C ALA A 262 -15.39 -4.43 12.87
N LEU A 263 -16.42 -3.81 12.29
CA LEU A 263 -16.32 -2.45 11.76
C LEU A 263 -16.11 -1.43 12.88
N LYS A 264 -16.84 -1.56 14.00
CA LYS A 264 -16.64 -0.71 15.19
C LYS A 264 -15.22 -0.84 15.74
N PHE A 265 -14.70 -2.06 15.86
CA PHE A 265 -13.32 -2.29 16.30
C PHE A 265 -12.32 -1.63 15.35
N ALA A 266 -12.49 -1.77 14.03
CA ALA A 266 -11.60 -1.16 13.04
C ALA A 266 -11.57 0.37 13.18
N VAL A 267 -12.71 1.02 13.41
CA VAL A 267 -12.79 2.48 13.60
C VAL A 267 -12.22 2.91 14.97
N GLU A 268 -12.54 2.18 16.05
CA GLU A 268 -12.15 2.57 17.41
C GLU A 268 -10.68 2.25 17.76
N LYS A 269 -10.12 1.19 17.18
CA LYS A 269 -8.72 0.78 17.41
C LYS A 269 -7.78 1.20 16.30
N GLY A 270 -8.35 1.57 15.16
CA GLY A 270 -7.64 2.20 14.06
C GLY A 270 -7.47 3.70 14.25
N HIS A 271 -7.26 4.39 13.14
CA HIS A 271 -7.19 5.85 13.08
C HIS A 271 -7.88 6.35 11.82
N LEU A 272 -9.02 7.02 11.98
CA LEU A 272 -9.74 7.65 10.89
C LEU A 272 -9.31 9.12 10.77
N PHE A 273 -8.57 9.44 9.71
CA PHE A 273 -8.09 10.79 9.48
C PHE A 273 -9.23 11.78 9.20
N SER A 274 -9.22 12.89 9.92
CA SER A 274 -10.07 14.04 9.57
C SER A 274 -9.40 14.90 8.48
N THR A 275 -10.19 15.64 7.70
CA THR A 275 -9.65 16.57 6.69
C THR A 275 -8.71 17.63 7.32
N LYS A 276 -9.03 18.10 8.53
CA LYS A 276 -8.18 19.07 9.25
C LYS A 276 -6.83 18.46 9.62
N GLU A 277 -6.85 17.22 10.09
CA GLU A 277 -5.64 16.48 10.44
C GLU A 277 -4.76 16.23 9.21
N LEU A 278 -5.33 15.75 8.11
CA LEU A 278 -4.60 15.56 6.84
C LEU A 278 -3.90 16.84 6.38
N ARG A 279 -4.62 17.97 6.38
CA ARG A 279 -4.03 19.29 6.04
C ARG A 279 -2.91 19.70 6.99
N THR A 280 -3.03 19.36 8.28
CA THR A 280 -2.03 19.70 9.31
C THR A 280 -0.80 18.82 9.16
N LEU A 281 -0.97 17.52 8.94
CA LEU A 281 0.09 16.56 8.67
C LEU A 281 0.90 16.99 7.43
N ARG A 282 0.21 17.22 6.29
CA ARG A 282 0.86 17.67 5.05
C ARG A 282 1.69 18.92 5.25
N ARG A 283 1.09 20.00 5.77
CA ARG A 283 1.77 21.29 5.99
C ARG A 283 2.95 21.19 6.96
N SER A 284 2.81 20.37 8.01
CA SER A 284 3.90 20.18 8.98
C SER A 284 5.09 19.47 8.35
N CYS A 285 4.83 18.49 7.48
CA CYS A 285 5.86 17.77 6.76
C CYS A 285 6.52 18.61 5.66
N GLU A 286 5.74 19.33 4.85
CA GLU A 286 6.27 20.28 3.85
C GLU A 286 7.17 21.35 4.51
N SER A 287 6.79 21.82 5.71
CA SER A 287 7.60 22.75 6.50
C SER A 287 8.94 22.15 6.91
N ILE A 288 8.96 20.92 7.43
CA ILE A 288 10.21 20.23 7.78
C ILE A 288 11.07 19.96 6.55
N TYR A 289 10.48 19.55 5.43
CA TYR A 289 11.22 19.30 4.21
C TYR A 289 11.88 20.59 3.72
N SER A 290 11.15 21.71 3.76
CA SER A 290 11.69 23.03 3.44
C SER A 290 12.84 23.44 4.37
N GLU A 291 12.69 23.22 5.68
CA GLU A 291 13.73 23.49 6.69
C GLU A 291 14.99 22.64 6.45
N LEU A 292 14.82 21.36 6.12
CA LEU A 292 15.92 20.43 5.81
C LEU A 292 16.69 20.87 4.57
N GLU A 293 15.99 21.32 3.53
CA GLU A 293 16.62 21.80 2.29
C GLU A 293 17.35 23.13 2.50
N GLU A 294 16.76 24.07 3.23
CA GLU A 294 17.44 25.31 3.60
C GLU A 294 18.71 25.03 4.42
N SER A 295 18.60 24.12 5.39
CA SER A 295 19.72 23.72 6.23
C SER A 295 20.82 23.01 5.43
N ARG A 296 20.44 22.17 4.44
CA ARG A 296 21.39 21.57 3.50
C ARG A 296 22.21 22.63 2.77
N LYS A 297 21.56 23.66 2.24
CA LYS A 297 22.25 24.77 1.56
C LYS A 297 23.22 25.48 2.50
N LYS A 298 22.80 25.79 3.73
CA LYS A 298 23.66 26.41 4.75
C LYS A 298 24.86 25.53 5.11
N MET A 299 24.66 24.22 5.25
CA MET A 299 25.75 23.28 5.54
C MET A 299 26.75 23.19 4.38
N LEU A 300 26.28 23.18 3.13
CA LEU A 300 27.15 23.19 1.95
C LEU A 300 27.95 24.50 1.82
N ASN A 301 27.37 25.62 2.27
CA ASN A 301 28.04 26.92 2.33
C ASN A 301 28.91 27.11 3.58
N LEU A 302 29.04 26.08 4.44
CA LEU A 302 29.77 26.12 5.71
C LEU A 302 29.22 27.17 6.72
N GLU A 303 27.97 27.60 6.55
CA GLU A 303 27.28 28.52 7.47
C GLU A 303 26.82 27.80 8.75
N VAL A 304 26.59 26.49 8.66
CA VAL A 304 26.14 25.63 9.76
C VAL A 304 26.94 24.33 9.76
N ASP A 305 27.40 23.90 10.93
CA ASP A 305 28.10 22.64 11.10
C ASP A 305 27.14 21.43 11.00
N PHE A 306 27.50 20.44 10.18
CA PHE A 306 26.63 19.31 9.86
C PHE A 306 26.32 18.41 11.07
N PRO A 307 27.31 17.91 11.83
CA PRO A 307 27.04 17.17 13.06
C PRO A 307 26.16 17.91 14.05
N THR A 308 26.45 19.19 14.28
CA THR A 308 25.69 20.01 15.21
C THR A 308 24.24 20.14 14.77
N TYR A 309 24.00 20.47 13.50
CA TYR A 309 22.64 20.57 12.95
C TYR A 309 21.91 19.23 13.00
N PHE A 310 22.52 18.15 12.52
CA PHE A 310 21.86 16.87 12.41
C PHE A 310 21.49 16.30 13.79
N LEU A 311 22.35 16.48 14.79
CA LEU A 311 22.05 16.12 16.17
C LEU A 311 20.82 16.89 16.71
N GLU A 312 20.76 18.19 16.46
CA GLU A 312 19.64 19.03 16.92
C GLU A 312 18.34 18.68 16.20
N PHE A 313 18.41 18.46 14.88
CA PHE A 313 17.29 17.96 14.09
C PHE A 313 16.80 16.61 14.63
N TYR A 314 17.73 15.68 14.89
CA TYR A 314 17.40 14.38 15.45
C TYR A 314 16.72 14.52 16.83
N ARG A 315 17.23 15.38 17.72
CA ARG A 315 16.62 15.62 19.04
C ARG A 315 15.21 16.18 18.97
N THR A 316 15.00 17.17 18.11
CA THR A 316 13.78 18.00 18.16
C THR A 316 12.73 17.61 17.14
N LYS A 317 13.13 17.00 16.01
CA LYS A 317 12.26 16.73 14.86
C LYS A 317 12.13 15.26 14.48
N LYS A 318 12.92 14.33 15.04
CA LYS A 318 12.90 12.90 14.64
C LYS A 318 11.49 12.29 14.61
N ASP A 319 10.67 12.55 15.62
CA ASP A 319 9.36 11.88 15.73
C ASP A 319 8.37 12.41 14.70
N LEU A 320 8.45 13.72 14.40
CA LEU A 320 7.66 14.29 13.33
C LEU A 320 8.18 13.83 11.97
N PHE A 321 9.50 13.74 11.78
CA PHE A 321 10.09 13.18 10.55
C PHE A 321 9.72 11.69 10.35
N TYR A 322 9.57 10.91 11.42
CA TYR A 322 9.03 9.56 11.36
C TYR A 322 7.60 9.50 10.86
N ALA A 323 6.73 10.41 11.30
CA ALA A 323 5.39 10.49 10.75
C ALA A 323 5.40 10.93 9.28
N CYS A 324 6.25 11.89 8.93
CA CYS A 324 6.32 12.42 7.58
C CYS A 324 6.77 11.37 6.56
N GLN A 325 7.82 10.59 6.84
CA GLN A 325 8.27 9.54 5.92
C GLN A 325 7.30 8.36 5.76
N GLU A 326 6.31 8.21 6.66
CA GLU A 326 5.27 7.19 6.58
C GLU A 326 4.10 7.60 5.68
N PHE A 327 3.80 8.89 5.58
CA PHE A 327 2.54 9.38 5.00
C PHE A 327 2.67 10.49 3.96
N VAL A 328 3.78 11.24 3.93
CA VAL A 328 3.89 12.44 3.10
C VAL A 328 5.11 12.33 2.19
N LYS A 329 4.88 12.34 0.88
CA LYS A 329 5.93 12.39 -0.13
C LYS A 329 6.85 13.58 0.11
N GLY A 330 8.15 13.36 -0.01
CA GLY A 330 9.16 14.41 0.05
C GLY A 330 9.18 15.30 -1.18
N TYR A 331 10.35 15.83 -1.50
CA TYR A 331 10.55 16.66 -2.67
C TYR A 331 10.23 15.92 -3.98
N GLU A 332 9.54 16.59 -4.87
CA GLU A 332 9.31 16.14 -6.23
C GLU A 332 10.62 16.19 -7.01
N ILE A 333 11.03 15.04 -7.55
CA ILE A 333 12.33 14.86 -8.20
C ILE A 333 12.52 15.81 -9.40
N THR A 334 11.43 16.16 -10.08
CA THR A 334 11.43 17.07 -11.23
C THR A 334 11.46 18.55 -10.83
N ALA A 335 11.23 18.87 -9.56
CA ALA A 335 11.33 20.23 -9.03
C ALA A 335 12.75 20.53 -8.54
N ASP A 336 13.33 19.64 -7.73
CA ASP A 336 14.72 19.74 -7.26
C ASP A 336 15.32 18.34 -7.01
N LEU A 337 16.16 17.91 -7.96
CA LEU A 337 16.83 16.61 -7.94
C LEU A 337 17.74 16.44 -6.72
N ASN A 338 18.42 17.50 -6.28
CA ASN A 338 19.38 17.43 -5.17
C ASN A 338 18.65 17.35 -3.83
N ALA A 339 17.58 18.12 -3.66
CA ALA A 339 16.74 18.08 -2.47
C ALA A 339 16.07 16.70 -2.33
N HIS A 340 15.56 16.16 -3.44
CA HIS A 340 14.98 14.82 -3.49
C HIS A 340 15.96 13.76 -2.98
N TRP A 341 17.14 13.63 -3.60
CA TRP A 341 18.09 12.58 -3.21
C TRP A 341 18.64 12.78 -1.79
N TYR A 342 18.89 14.02 -1.37
CA TYR A 342 19.27 14.30 0.02
C TYR A 342 18.24 13.75 1.01
N TYR A 343 16.96 13.99 0.74
CA TYR A 343 15.87 13.50 1.56
C TYR A 343 15.75 11.98 1.54
N GLU A 344 15.93 11.31 0.40
CA GLU A 344 15.84 9.85 0.30
C GLU A 344 16.98 9.12 1.06
N TYR A 345 18.19 9.69 1.08
CA TYR A 345 19.27 9.20 1.95
C TYR A 345 18.98 9.43 3.43
N LEU A 346 18.40 10.58 3.78
CA LEU A 346 17.97 10.87 5.14
C LEU A 346 16.93 9.85 5.61
N ARG A 347 15.95 9.51 4.77
CA ARG A 347 14.98 8.44 5.08
C ARG A 347 15.63 7.09 5.28
N ALA A 348 16.60 6.71 4.44
CA ALA A 348 17.32 5.45 4.61
C ALA A 348 17.96 5.35 6.01
N PHE A 349 18.58 6.44 6.48
CA PHE A 349 19.11 6.53 7.85
C PHE A 349 18.01 6.29 8.90
N PHE A 350 16.87 6.96 8.76
CA PHE A 350 15.77 6.84 9.72
C PHE A 350 15.07 5.48 9.65
N PHE A 351 14.99 4.82 8.50
CA PHE A 351 14.47 3.45 8.41
C PHE A 351 15.32 2.47 9.21
N LEU A 352 16.65 2.56 9.10
CA LEU A 352 17.54 1.75 9.93
C LEU A 352 17.37 2.05 11.41
N ASN A 353 17.25 3.31 11.80
CA ASN A 353 17.03 3.64 13.20
C ASN A 353 15.68 3.10 13.73
N LYS A 354 14.61 3.19 12.94
CA LYS A 354 13.29 2.63 13.24
C LYS A 354 13.31 1.10 13.37
N ASP A 355 14.14 0.43 12.60
CA ASP A 355 14.36 -1.02 12.68
C ASP A 355 15.32 -1.44 13.81
N ASN A 356 15.54 -0.55 14.79
CA ASN A 356 16.42 -0.73 15.95
C ASN A 356 17.88 -0.98 15.56
N LEU A 357 18.38 -0.27 14.55
CA LEU A 357 19.81 -0.18 14.29
C LEU A 357 20.37 1.11 14.84
N VAL A 358 21.64 1.04 15.17
CA VAL A 358 22.42 2.18 15.62
C VAL A 358 23.65 2.30 14.72
N TYR A 359 23.97 3.52 14.34
CA TYR A 359 25.23 3.81 13.66
C TYR A 359 26.31 4.11 14.70
N ASP A 360 27.34 3.27 14.75
CA ASP A 360 28.53 3.45 15.59
C ASP A 360 29.51 4.37 14.84
N CYS A 361 29.66 5.61 15.30
CA CYS A 361 30.50 6.59 14.63
C CYS A 361 31.99 6.27 14.72
N ALA A 362 32.44 5.62 15.81
CA ALA A 362 33.84 5.24 15.97
C ALA A 362 34.23 4.16 14.94
N LYS A 363 33.37 3.15 14.75
CA LYS A 363 33.59 2.07 13.77
C LYS A 363 33.11 2.38 12.36
N ARG A 364 32.32 3.44 12.20
CA ARG A 364 31.72 3.87 10.93
C ARG A 364 30.86 2.76 10.30
N GLU A 365 30.03 2.11 11.11
CA GLU A 365 29.19 1.00 10.67
C GLU A 365 27.81 1.02 11.33
N TRP A 366 26.83 0.47 10.61
CA TRP A 366 25.50 0.19 11.14
C TRP A 366 25.50 -1.15 11.83
N MET A 367 25.00 -1.18 13.07
CA MET A 367 24.91 -2.41 13.86
C MET A 367 23.52 -2.56 14.49
N ARG A 368 23.11 -3.81 14.70
CA ARG A 368 21.85 -4.11 15.39
C ARG A 368 21.95 -3.66 16.84
N ASN A 369 20.95 -2.91 17.30
CA ASN A 369 20.85 -2.48 18.69
C ASN A 369 20.05 -3.51 19.48
N TYR A 370 20.74 -4.26 20.34
CA TYR A 370 20.12 -5.32 21.13
C TYR A 370 19.39 -4.73 22.34
N ARG A 371 18.36 -5.44 22.82
CA ARG A 371 17.72 -5.13 24.11
C ARG A 371 18.52 -5.78 25.23
N GLY A 372 18.89 -4.99 26.23
CA GLY A 372 19.54 -5.50 27.44
C GLY A 372 18.55 -6.24 28.36
N PRO A 373 19.02 -6.73 29.54
CA PRO A 373 18.17 -7.44 30.50
C PRO A 373 16.95 -6.66 30.98
N GLU A 374 17.03 -5.33 31.02
CA GLU A 374 15.89 -4.45 31.37
C GLU A 374 14.89 -4.24 30.22
N GLY A 375 15.09 -4.87 29.06
CA GLY A 375 14.26 -4.69 27.86
C GLY A 375 14.51 -3.38 27.09
N LYS A 376 15.37 -2.49 27.60
CA LYS A 376 15.80 -1.25 26.91
C LYS A 376 16.89 -1.55 25.88
N LEU A 377 16.95 -0.72 24.83
CA LEU A 377 18.04 -0.77 23.86
C LEU A 377 19.37 -0.42 24.55
N VAL A 378 20.44 -1.15 24.20
CA VAL A 378 21.78 -0.98 24.79
C VAL A 378 22.38 0.36 24.39
N TYR A 379 22.29 0.72 23.12
CA TYR A 379 22.85 1.96 22.59
C TYR A 379 21.75 3.02 22.43
N ASN A 380 22.12 4.29 22.60
CA ASN A 380 21.26 5.43 22.34
C ASN A 380 21.81 6.19 21.14
N GLN A 381 21.08 6.17 20.01
CA GLN A 381 21.52 6.81 18.78
C GLN A 381 21.81 8.32 18.94
N GLU A 382 21.05 9.04 19.76
CA GLU A 382 21.30 10.46 20.02
C GLU A 382 22.67 10.69 20.69
N LYS A 383 23.03 9.81 21.63
CA LYS A 383 24.35 9.85 22.27
C LYS A 383 25.46 9.51 21.30
N GLU A 384 25.26 8.51 20.44
CA GLU A 384 26.23 8.17 19.38
C GLU A 384 26.43 9.35 18.42
N LEU A 385 25.33 10.00 18.01
CA LEU A 385 25.35 11.17 17.11
C LEU A 385 26.13 12.36 17.68
N ALA A 386 26.15 12.52 19.01
CA ALA A 386 26.88 13.61 19.66
C ALA A 386 28.41 13.52 19.49
N TYR A 387 28.95 12.36 19.12
CA TYR A 387 30.38 12.15 18.90
C TYR A 387 30.78 12.01 17.43
N CYS A 388 29.84 12.16 16.50
CA CYS A 388 30.10 11.98 15.08
C CYS A 388 30.71 13.24 14.46
N SER A 389 31.76 13.08 13.67
CA SER A 389 32.25 14.11 12.75
C SER A 389 31.46 14.12 11.44
N SER A 390 31.60 15.20 10.65
CA SER A 390 30.97 15.30 9.33
C SER A 390 31.35 14.13 8.42
N ALA A 391 32.62 13.69 8.46
CA ALA A 391 33.08 12.54 7.71
C ALA A 391 32.38 11.24 8.16
N GLN A 392 32.19 11.04 9.47
CA GLN A 392 31.49 9.86 9.99
C GLN A 392 30.00 9.86 9.62
N LEU A 393 29.34 11.01 9.66
CA LEU A 393 27.94 11.15 9.23
C LEU A 393 27.76 10.93 7.73
N ASN A 394 28.61 11.50 6.88
CA ASN A 394 28.55 11.26 5.44
C ASN A 394 28.62 9.75 5.12
N VAL A 395 29.53 9.03 5.77
CA VAL A 395 29.62 7.57 5.64
C VAL A 395 28.37 6.86 6.19
N ALA A 396 27.73 7.41 7.23
CA ALA A 396 26.49 6.85 7.79
C ALA A 396 25.35 6.86 6.77
N PHE A 397 25.12 8.00 6.12
CA PHE A 397 24.08 8.17 5.11
C PHE A 397 24.35 7.32 3.88
N GLU A 398 25.58 7.34 3.35
CA GLU A 398 25.96 6.50 2.22
C GLU A 398 25.75 5.01 2.52
N LYS A 399 26.24 4.53 3.67
CA LYS A 399 26.10 3.12 4.08
C LYS A 399 24.67 2.74 4.43
N ALA A 400 23.77 3.68 4.72
CA ALA A 400 22.40 3.36 5.11
C ALA A 400 21.65 2.62 3.99
N VAL A 401 21.77 3.14 2.76
CA VAL A 401 21.18 2.52 1.56
C VAL A 401 21.74 1.12 1.33
N THR A 402 23.07 0.98 1.38
CA THR A 402 23.73 -0.32 1.23
C THR A 402 23.28 -1.31 2.30
N TYR A 403 23.11 -0.87 3.55
CA TYR A 403 22.68 -1.73 4.63
C TYR A 403 21.23 -2.21 4.45
N LEU A 404 20.33 -1.34 3.97
CA LEU A 404 18.95 -1.71 3.65
C LEU A 404 18.88 -2.87 2.64
N SER A 405 19.84 -2.94 1.70
CA SER A 405 19.88 -4.03 0.71
C SER A 405 20.08 -5.42 1.34
N THR A 406 20.71 -5.48 2.52
CA THR A 406 20.99 -6.73 3.23
C THR A 406 19.74 -7.38 3.84
N TYR A 407 18.62 -6.66 3.95
CA TYR A 407 17.35 -7.21 4.44
C TYR A 407 16.66 -8.09 3.39
N ARG A 408 16.79 -7.73 2.11
CA ARG A 408 16.19 -8.45 0.98
C ARG A 408 16.64 -9.91 0.96
N SER A 409 17.94 -10.16 1.12
CA SER A 409 18.52 -11.51 1.07
C SER A 409 18.09 -12.42 2.22
N LYS A 410 17.53 -11.87 3.30
CA LYS A 410 17.10 -12.62 4.49
C LYS A 410 15.61 -12.97 4.51
N GLY A 411 14.86 -12.68 3.43
CA GLY A 411 13.40 -12.85 3.40
C GLY A 411 12.65 -12.02 4.48
N SER A 412 13.34 -11.01 5.00
CA SER A 412 12.82 -10.07 6.00
C SER A 412 12.10 -8.93 5.31
N GLU A 413 11.29 -8.17 6.05
CA GLU A 413 10.78 -6.91 5.52
C GLU A 413 11.94 -6.00 5.13
N PHE A 414 11.82 -5.35 3.98
CA PHE A 414 12.84 -4.45 3.45
C PHE A 414 12.18 -3.26 2.74
N TYR A 415 12.98 -2.26 2.40
CA TYR A 415 12.54 -1.12 1.61
C TYR A 415 13.22 -1.16 0.25
N GLU A 416 12.45 -0.88 -0.80
CA GLU A 416 12.89 -0.82 -2.18
C GLU A 416 12.49 0.54 -2.74
N TYR A 417 13.45 1.30 -3.23
CA TYR A 417 13.18 2.56 -3.89
C TYR A 417 12.69 2.29 -5.31
N ILE A 418 11.51 2.81 -5.64
CA ILE A 418 10.87 2.65 -6.94
C ILE A 418 10.71 4.02 -7.57
N GLU A 419 11.29 4.22 -8.74
CA GLU A 419 11.07 5.42 -9.55
C GLU A 419 9.74 5.33 -10.28
N TYR A 420 9.56 4.24 -11.02
CA TYR A 420 8.38 3.95 -11.82
C TYR A 420 7.93 2.52 -11.58
N ASP A 421 6.62 2.33 -11.41
CA ASP A 421 6.03 0.99 -11.44
C ASP A 421 5.88 0.53 -12.90
N SER A 422 7.04 0.33 -13.54
CA SER A 422 7.18 0.04 -14.96
C SER A 422 7.15 -1.46 -15.26
N GLY A 423 6.86 -1.79 -16.53
CA GLY A 423 6.80 -3.17 -17.03
C GLY A 423 5.41 -3.56 -17.52
N SER A 424 5.29 -4.74 -18.12
CA SER A 424 4.02 -5.25 -18.66
C SER A 424 2.94 -5.48 -17.60
N TYR A 425 3.31 -5.49 -16.32
CA TYR A 425 2.44 -5.83 -15.18
C TYR A 425 2.35 -4.69 -14.15
N GLY A 426 3.19 -3.65 -14.30
CA GLY A 426 3.19 -2.49 -13.43
C GLY A 426 2.01 -1.56 -13.73
N THR A 427 1.71 -0.66 -12.81
CA THR A 427 0.64 0.34 -12.97
C THR A 427 1.01 1.47 -13.92
N ALA A 428 2.28 1.53 -14.35
CA ALA A 428 2.90 2.62 -15.09
C ALA A 428 2.96 3.95 -14.30
N GLU A 429 2.66 3.94 -12.99
CA GLU A 429 2.66 5.14 -12.16
C GLU A 429 4.07 5.59 -11.78
N LYS A 430 4.23 6.91 -11.60
CA LYS A 430 5.41 7.51 -10.98
C LYS A 430 5.33 7.34 -9.47
N ILE A 431 6.35 6.72 -8.88
CA ILE A 431 6.40 6.44 -7.44
C ILE A 431 7.42 7.35 -6.75
N TYR A 432 8.67 7.35 -7.23
CA TYR A 432 9.82 8.08 -6.66
C TYR A 432 9.87 8.05 -5.13
N ASN A 433 9.83 6.83 -4.57
CA ASN A 433 9.69 6.63 -3.14
C ASN A 433 10.21 5.25 -2.70
N TRP A 434 10.66 5.15 -1.45
CA TRP A 434 10.88 3.87 -0.76
C TRP A 434 9.56 3.15 -0.47
N VAL A 435 9.35 2.02 -1.12
CA VAL A 435 8.21 1.12 -0.91
C VAL A 435 8.62 -0.01 0.01
N LYS A 436 7.82 -0.24 1.06
CA LYS A 436 8.03 -1.34 1.99
C LYS A 436 7.59 -2.67 1.37
N ARG A 437 8.45 -3.68 1.44
CA ARG A 437 8.19 -5.05 1.00
C ARG A 437 8.18 -6.00 2.20
N THR A 438 7.34 -7.04 2.15
CA THR A 438 7.22 -8.03 3.25
C THR A 438 8.37 -9.04 3.28
N GLY A 439 9.11 -9.17 2.18
CA GLY A 439 10.12 -10.21 1.96
C GLY A 439 9.54 -11.62 1.79
N LYS A 440 8.22 -11.76 1.77
CA LYS A 440 7.53 -13.05 1.60
C LYS A 440 7.40 -13.36 0.12
N VAL A 441 7.61 -14.62 -0.23
CA VAL A 441 7.65 -15.05 -1.63
C VAL A 441 6.83 -16.33 -1.81
N GLN A 442 6.26 -16.50 -3.00
CA GLN A 442 5.57 -17.73 -3.40
C GLN A 442 6.60 -18.81 -3.79
N THR A 443 6.30 -20.09 -3.54
CA THR A 443 7.21 -21.21 -3.81
C THR A 443 7.57 -21.41 -5.28
N CYS A 444 6.73 -20.96 -6.20
CA CYS A 444 7.04 -20.95 -7.63
C CYS A 444 8.10 -19.89 -8.01
N ASN A 445 8.20 -18.81 -7.22
CA ASN A 445 9.04 -17.64 -7.49
C ASN A 445 10.32 -17.72 -6.67
N LYS A 446 11.01 -18.86 -6.74
CA LYS A 446 12.32 -19.06 -6.07
C LYS A 446 13.44 -18.20 -6.65
N VAL A 447 13.22 -17.57 -7.80
CA VAL A 447 14.20 -16.68 -8.41
C VAL A 447 14.30 -15.43 -7.55
N VAL A 448 15.41 -15.30 -6.83
CA VAL A 448 15.79 -14.05 -6.18
C VAL A 448 15.91 -13.02 -7.30
N ILE A 449 15.02 -12.04 -7.30
CA ILE A 449 15.13 -10.90 -8.21
C ILE A 449 16.41 -10.16 -7.80
N ASP A 450 17.47 -10.34 -8.57
CA ASP A 450 18.74 -9.63 -8.44
C ASP A 450 18.62 -8.24 -9.07
N ARG A 451 17.79 -7.40 -8.43
CA ARG A 451 17.69 -5.98 -8.76
C ARG A 451 18.19 -5.17 -7.57
N PRO A 452 18.94 -4.09 -7.81
CA PRO A 452 19.34 -3.21 -6.74
C PRO A 452 18.08 -2.60 -6.10
N ILE A 453 18.07 -2.47 -4.77
CA ILE A 453 16.93 -1.86 -4.04
C ILE A 453 16.92 -0.33 -4.12
N PHE A 454 17.96 0.25 -4.71
CA PHE A 454 18.19 1.68 -4.84
C PHE A 454 18.98 1.94 -6.13
N PRO A 455 18.76 3.06 -6.84
CA PRO A 455 19.48 3.34 -8.09
C PRO A 455 21.01 3.32 -7.93
N GLU A 456 21.69 2.59 -8.82
CA GLU A 456 23.14 2.38 -8.75
C GLU A 456 23.96 3.58 -9.20
N ASP A 457 23.36 4.53 -9.89
CA ASP A 457 23.96 5.77 -10.39
C ASP A 457 23.84 6.94 -9.41
N ILE A 458 23.02 6.79 -8.36
CA ILE A 458 22.83 7.81 -7.34
C ILE A 458 23.83 7.63 -6.20
N ARG A 459 24.43 8.75 -5.77
CA ARG A 459 25.43 8.81 -4.70
C ARG A 459 25.08 9.90 -3.69
N TRP A 460 25.48 9.68 -2.45
CA TRP A 460 25.36 10.69 -1.41
C TRP A 460 26.30 11.85 -1.71
N ASN A 461 25.75 13.06 -1.78
CA ASN A 461 26.54 14.28 -1.94
C ASN A 461 27.13 14.65 -0.58
N TYR A 462 28.44 14.43 -0.40
CA TYR A 462 29.13 14.67 0.85
C TYR A 462 28.98 16.13 1.30
N ILE A 463 28.48 16.30 2.53
CA ILE A 463 28.43 17.59 3.19
C ILE A 463 29.80 17.79 3.84
N THR A 464 30.67 18.52 3.15
CA THR A 464 31.99 18.86 3.68
C THR A 464 31.81 19.82 4.84
N GLY A 465 32.23 19.41 6.04
CA GLY A 465 32.59 20.38 7.07
C GLY A 465 33.82 21.16 6.60
N VAL A 466 34.07 22.32 7.23
CA VAL A 466 35.21 23.22 7.01
C VAL A 466 36.46 22.49 6.48
N LYS A 467 37.11 23.06 5.44
CA LYS A 467 38.43 22.62 4.91
C LYS A 467 39.23 21.96 6.03
N GLU A 468 39.53 20.67 5.91
CA GLU A 468 40.55 20.03 6.74
C GLU A 468 41.88 20.73 6.45
N GLU A 469 42.10 21.85 7.13
CA GLU A 469 43.36 22.56 7.11
C GLU A 469 44.35 21.71 7.92
N SER A 470 45.05 20.83 7.20
CA SER A 470 46.37 20.33 7.57
C SER A 470 46.49 19.58 8.92
N ALA A 471 45.99 18.34 8.97
CA ALA A 471 46.54 17.32 9.88
C ALA A 471 47.85 16.68 9.36
N GLU A 472 48.47 17.24 8.31
CA GLU A 472 49.72 16.75 7.70
C GLU A 472 50.97 17.60 8.08
N LYS A 473 50.90 18.39 9.17
CA LYS A 473 52.06 19.17 9.68
C LYS A 473 52.57 18.76 11.07
N VAL A 474 52.28 17.54 11.53
CA VAL A 474 52.89 16.98 12.76
C VAL A 474 53.51 15.60 12.50
N GLN A 475 54.36 15.47 11.48
CA GLN A 475 55.35 14.38 11.40
C GLN A 475 56.73 14.77 10.84
N VAL A 476 57.04 16.07 10.76
CA VAL A 476 58.39 16.52 10.37
C VAL A 476 59.01 17.37 11.48
N PHE A 477 59.18 16.82 12.69
CA PHE A 477 60.10 17.41 13.68
C PHE A 477 60.47 16.46 14.84
N LYS A 478 60.80 15.19 14.57
CA LYS A 478 61.57 14.35 15.51
C LYS A 478 62.48 13.38 14.78
N ARG A 479 63.52 13.90 14.14
CA ARG A 479 64.79 13.20 13.87
C ARG A 479 65.87 14.22 13.51
N LYS A 480 66.55 14.73 14.55
CA LYS A 480 67.90 15.31 14.51
C LYS A 480 68.38 15.64 15.93
N LYS A 481 68.96 14.66 16.60
CA LYS A 481 70.33 14.68 17.15
C LYS A 481 70.64 13.32 17.76
#